data_AF-A0A3C1XAT7-F1
#
_entry.id   AF-A0A3C1XAT7-F1
#
_cell.length_a   1.000
_cell.length_b   1.000
_cell.length_c   1.000
_cell.angle_alpha   90.00
_cell.angle_beta   90.00
_cell.angle_gamma   90.00
#
_symmetry.space_group_name_H-M   'P 1'
#
loop_
_entity.id
_entity.type
_entity.pdbx_description
1 polymer ?
#
loop_
_entity_poly.entity_id
_entity_poly.type
_entity_poly.pdbx_seq_one_letter_code
_entity_poly.pdbx_strand_id
1 'polypeptide(L)'
;MVLLAVQPEVCGQQANVDQSAQVVAATESLFGQLSESQRQAVSFRFNDDEQRLRWSNLPSGIFARRGLRMGDLSESQRSAVMGVLKATLSPAGYQAVVDNVEADEQLNSGAGRGRVIFGRDEFYFAVLGQPSLKE
;
A
#
# COMPACT_ATOMS: atom_id res chain seq x y z
N MET A 1 5.76 1.63 -2.07
CA MET A 1 5.12 0.76 -1.07
C MET A 1 5.14 1.50 0.25
N VAL A 2 3.99 1.86 0.78
CA VAL A 2 3.88 2.32 2.17
C VAL A 2 3.85 1.05 3.02
N LEU A 3 4.82 0.90 3.91
CA LEU A 3 4.91 -0.22 4.83
C LEU A 3 4.05 0.11 6.06
N LEU A 4 2.93 -0.59 6.26
CA LEU A 4 2.22 -0.55 7.54
C LEU A 4 2.91 -1.48 8.53
N ALA A 5 3.40 -0.92 9.62
CA ALA A 5 3.66 -1.65 10.85
C ALA A 5 2.86 -0.96 11.97
N VAL A 6 1.93 -1.70 12.59
CA VAL A 6 1.23 -1.25 13.79
C VAL A 6 2.02 -1.82 14.99
N GLN A 7 2.60 -0.94 15.81
CA GLN A 7 3.12 -1.27 17.14
C GLN A 7 2.58 -0.25 18.16
N PRO A 8 2.27 -0.67 19.39
CA PRO A 8 1.89 0.26 20.46
C PRO A 8 3.10 0.70 21.28
N GLU A 9 3.34 2.01 21.37
CA GLU A 9 4.10 2.61 22.48
C GLU A 9 3.15 3.37 23.43
N VAL A 10 3.44 3.24 24.73
CA VAL A 10 2.56 3.59 25.85
C VAL A 10 2.71 5.07 26.22
N CYS A 11 1.79 5.90 25.73
CA CYS A 11 1.10 7.02 26.40
C CYS A 11 0.44 7.90 25.32
N GLY A 12 -0.63 7.38 24.70
CA GLY A 12 -1.41 8.01 23.62
C GLY A 12 -2.68 7.22 23.26
N GLN A 13 -3.22 6.46 24.22
CA GLN A 13 -4.00 5.26 23.97
C GLN A 13 -5.40 5.46 23.36
N GLN A 14 -6.04 6.63 23.47
CA GLN A 14 -7.38 6.81 22.89
C GLN A 14 -7.34 7.03 21.36
N ALA A 15 -6.52 7.98 20.90
CA ALA A 15 -6.42 8.33 19.48
C ALA A 15 -5.78 7.20 18.63
N ASN A 16 -4.88 6.42 19.23
CA ASN A 16 -4.23 5.29 18.57
C ASN A 16 -5.20 4.10 18.41
N VAL A 17 -6.13 3.90 19.35
CA VAL A 17 -7.19 2.87 19.25
C VAL A 17 -8.21 3.24 18.17
N ASP A 18 -8.64 4.50 18.10
CA ASP A 18 -9.55 4.97 17.05
C ASP A 18 -8.93 4.86 15.65
N GLN A 19 -7.65 5.23 15.52
CA GLN A 19 -6.93 5.09 14.25
C GLN A 19 -6.74 3.61 13.88
N SER A 20 -6.36 2.75 14.82
CA SER A 20 -6.22 1.31 14.59
C SER A 20 -7.54 0.69 14.11
N ALA A 21 -8.67 1.07 14.69
CA ALA A 21 -10.00 0.65 14.24
C ALA A 21 -10.33 1.11 12.82
N GLN A 22 -9.97 2.35 12.46
CA GLN A 22 -10.15 2.87 11.11
C GLN A 22 -9.29 2.10 10.09
N VAL A 23 -8.05 1.78 10.43
CA VAL A 23 -7.14 1.01 9.56
C VAL A 23 -7.64 -0.41 9.36
N VAL A 24 -8.09 -1.08 10.43
CA VAL A 24 -8.69 -2.42 10.35
C VAL A 24 -9.91 -2.39 9.44
N ALA A 25 -10.86 -1.48 9.69
CA ALA A 25 -12.08 -1.38 8.89
C ALA A 25 -11.80 -1.06 7.41
N ALA A 26 -10.85 -0.17 7.12
CA ALA A 26 -10.46 0.16 5.75
C ALA A 26 -9.82 -1.06 5.04
N THR A 27 -8.99 -1.83 5.75
CA THR A 27 -8.32 -3.01 5.19
C THR A 27 -9.31 -4.15 4.95
N GLU A 28 -10.25 -4.39 5.86
CA GLU A 28 -11.33 -5.36 5.68
C GLU A 28 -12.25 -4.99 4.51
N SER A 29 -12.60 -3.70 4.37
CA SER A 29 -13.37 -3.19 3.24
C SER A 29 -12.64 -3.41 1.90
N LEU A 30 -11.32 -3.16 1.86
CA LEU A 30 -10.50 -3.50 0.69
C LEU A 30 -10.57 -5.01 0.40
N PHE A 31 -10.35 -5.86 1.40
CA PHE A 31 -10.35 -7.32 1.23
C PHE A 31 -11.70 -7.86 0.74
N GLY A 32 -12.81 -7.22 1.12
CA GLY A 32 -14.15 -7.51 0.61
C GLY A 32 -14.33 -7.24 -0.89
N GLN A 33 -13.53 -6.35 -1.47
CA GLN A 33 -13.58 -6.02 -2.91
C GLN A 33 -12.62 -6.85 -3.76
N LEU A 34 -11.64 -7.52 -3.15
CA LEU A 34 -10.64 -8.30 -3.86
C LEU A 34 -11.18 -9.69 -4.24
N SER A 35 -10.70 -10.25 -5.35
CA SER A 35 -10.86 -11.68 -5.62
C SER A 35 -10.04 -12.51 -4.63
N GLU A 36 -10.28 -13.82 -4.57
CA GLU A 36 -9.46 -14.72 -3.75
C GLU A 36 -7.98 -14.68 -4.18
N SER A 37 -7.70 -14.69 -5.48
CA SER A 37 -6.33 -14.59 -5.99
C SER A 37 -5.66 -13.27 -5.62
N GLN A 38 -6.40 -12.15 -5.69
CA GLN A 38 -5.88 -10.85 -5.29
C GLN A 38 -5.61 -10.80 -3.77
N ARG A 39 -6.49 -11.38 -2.94
CA ARG A 39 -6.27 -11.50 -1.49
C ARG A 39 -5.02 -12.31 -1.16
N GLN A 40 -4.80 -13.42 -1.86
CA GLN A 40 -3.60 -14.23 -1.69
C GLN A 40 -2.34 -13.48 -2.13
N ALA A 41 -2.39 -12.72 -3.23
CA ALA A 41 -1.26 -11.97 -3.74
C ALA A 41 -0.87 -10.78 -2.86
N VAL A 42 -1.83 -10.15 -2.17
CA VAL A 42 -1.61 -8.96 -1.33
C VAL A 42 -1.21 -9.28 0.11
N SER A 43 -1.52 -10.48 0.60
CA SER A 43 -1.40 -10.82 2.03
C SER A 43 -0.12 -11.60 2.32
N PHE A 44 0.60 -11.16 3.35
CA PHE A 44 1.86 -11.77 3.80
C PHE A 44 1.85 -11.93 5.31
N ARG A 45 2.73 -12.77 5.85
CA ARG A 45 2.90 -12.86 7.32
C ARG A 45 3.55 -11.57 7.83
N PHE A 46 3.20 -11.18 9.05
CA PHE A 46 3.76 -9.97 9.67
C PHE A 46 5.30 -10.03 9.79
N ASN A 47 5.83 -11.22 10.08
CA ASN A 47 7.26 -11.50 10.19
C ASN A 47 7.86 -12.09 8.90
N ASP A 48 7.29 -11.79 7.73
CA ASP A 48 7.88 -12.15 6.44
C ASP A 48 9.04 -11.20 6.12
N ASP A 49 10.25 -11.56 6.56
CA ASP A 49 11.46 -10.75 6.35
C ASP A 49 11.79 -10.57 4.87
N GLU A 50 11.49 -11.57 4.02
CA GLU A 50 11.71 -11.43 2.58
C GLU A 50 10.82 -10.31 2.03
N GLN A 51 9.53 -10.31 2.36
CA GLN A 51 8.61 -9.26 1.90
C GLN A 51 8.95 -7.89 2.50
N ARG A 52 9.31 -7.83 3.79
CA ARG A 52 9.69 -6.58 4.46
C ARG A 52 10.91 -5.91 3.83
N LEU A 53 11.84 -6.70 3.30
CA LEU A 53 13.04 -6.21 2.60
C LEU A 53 12.80 -6.01 1.09
N ARG A 54 11.70 -6.53 0.52
CA ARG A 54 11.39 -6.48 -0.91
C ARG A 54 10.75 -5.14 -1.32
N TRP A 55 11.53 -4.07 -1.21
CA TRP A 55 11.15 -2.75 -1.71
C TRP A 55 12.25 -2.16 -2.59
N SER A 56 11.84 -1.33 -3.56
CA SER A 56 12.74 -0.61 -4.44
C SER A 56 12.06 0.67 -4.92
N ASN A 57 12.85 1.74 -5.09
CA ASN A 57 12.45 2.99 -5.71
C ASN A 57 12.72 3.03 -7.23
N LEU A 58 13.24 1.95 -7.82
CA LEU A 58 13.49 1.87 -9.26
C LEU A 58 12.19 1.64 -10.04
N PRO A 59 12.06 2.10 -11.30
CA PRO A 59 10.87 1.87 -12.11
C PRO A 59 10.58 0.38 -12.33
N SER A 60 9.33 0.07 -12.68
CA SER A 60 8.94 -1.27 -13.10
C SER A 60 9.79 -1.73 -14.30
N GLY A 61 10.11 -3.02 -14.35
CA GLY A 61 11.03 -3.62 -15.33
C GLY A 61 12.46 -3.81 -14.82
N ILE A 62 12.86 -3.15 -13.71
CA ILE A 62 14.17 -3.36 -13.07
C ILE A 62 14.04 -4.25 -11.82
N PHE A 63 13.00 -4.06 -11.03
CA PHE A 63 12.77 -4.79 -9.79
C PHE A 63 11.37 -5.39 -9.73
N ALA A 64 11.28 -6.69 -9.45
CA ALA A 64 10.02 -7.41 -9.31
C ALA A 64 9.47 -7.28 -7.88
N ARG A 65 8.42 -6.47 -7.73
CA ARG A 65 7.67 -6.33 -6.48
C ARG A 65 6.66 -7.46 -6.34
N ARG A 66 6.33 -7.82 -5.10
CA ARG A 66 5.20 -8.70 -4.76
C ARG A 66 4.09 -7.86 -4.13
N GLY A 67 2.85 -8.33 -4.23
CA GLY A 67 1.65 -7.57 -3.87
C GLY A 67 0.77 -7.32 -5.09
N LEU A 68 -0.13 -6.33 -4.97
CA LEU A 68 -0.99 -5.88 -6.05
C LEU A 68 -0.41 -4.65 -6.71
N ARG A 69 -0.26 -4.68 -8.04
CA ARG A 69 0.05 -3.51 -8.86
C ARG A 69 -1.22 -2.67 -9.02
N MET A 70 -1.14 -1.36 -8.81
CA MET A 70 -2.29 -0.45 -8.93
C MET A 70 -2.93 -0.52 -10.32
N GLY A 71 -2.10 -0.69 -11.36
CA GLY A 71 -2.50 -0.88 -12.75
C GLY A 71 -3.49 -2.02 -12.98
N ASP A 72 -3.44 -3.06 -12.16
CA ASP A 72 -4.23 -4.29 -12.34
C ASP A 72 -5.53 -4.28 -11.51
N LEU A 73 -5.79 -3.19 -10.79
CA LEU A 73 -6.95 -3.00 -9.93
C LEU A 73 -8.04 -2.18 -10.62
N SER A 74 -9.30 -2.49 -10.30
CA SER A 74 -10.43 -1.62 -10.67
C SER A 74 -10.33 -0.26 -9.97
N GLU A 75 -11.03 0.75 -10.48
CA GLU A 75 -11.08 2.08 -9.86
C GLU A 75 -11.56 2.03 -8.39
N SER A 76 -12.55 1.18 -8.09
CA SER A 76 -13.04 0.99 -6.72
C SER A 76 -11.98 0.39 -5.80
N GLN A 77 -11.24 -0.61 -6.29
CA GLN A 77 -10.15 -1.25 -5.55
C GLN A 77 -8.98 -0.28 -5.33
N ARG A 78 -8.62 0.53 -6.34
CA ARG A 78 -7.62 1.59 -6.19
C ARG A 78 -8.03 2.61 -5.12
N SER A 79 -9.28 3.05 -5.15
CA SER A 79 -9.83 3.96 -4.15
C SER A 79 -9.79 3.35 -2.74
N ALA A 80 -10.11 2.06 -2.60
CA ALA A 80 -10.02 1.34 -1.33
C ALA A 80 -8.58 1.25 -0.81
N VAL A 81 -7.58 1.00 -1.67
CA VAL A 81 -6.16 1.05 -1.30
C VAL A 81 -5.77 2.44 -0.78
N MET A 82 -6.17 3.51 -1.47
CA MET A 82 -5.93 4.88 -1.01
C MET A 82 -6.64 5.18 0.32
N GLY A 83 -7.82 4.61 0.55
CA GLY A 83 -8.54 4.67 1.82
C GLY A 83 -7.74 4.06 2.98
N VAL A 84 -7.10 2.89 2.77
CA VAL A 84 -6.20 2.28 3.76
C VAL A 84 -5.02 3.20 4.08
N LEU A 85 -4.39 3.79 3.05
CA LEU A 85 -3.28 4.73 3.24
C LEU A 85 -3.70 5.97 4.01
N LYS A 86 -4.89 6.51 3.72
CA LYS A 86 -5.43 7.69 4.41
C LYS A 86 -5.75 7.42 5.88
N ALA A 87 -6.24 6.23 6.22
CA ALA A 87 -6.47 5.84 7.62
C ALA A 87 -5.16 5.65 8.39
N THR A 88 -4.09 5.25 7.69
CA THR A 88 -2.80 4.93 8.32
C THR A 88 -1.93 6.16 8.51
N LEU A 89 -1.83 6.99 7.47
CA LEU A 89 -0.87 8.09 7.43
C LEU A 89 -1.48 9.35 8.02
N SER A 90 -0.62 10.26 8.51
CA SER A 90 -1.03 11.64 8.77
C SER A 90 -1.49 12.31 7.46
N PRO A 91 -2.27 13.41 7.52
CA PRO A 91 -2.67 14.14 6.32
C PRO A 91 -1.48 14.54 5.43
N ALA A 92 -0.38 15.00 6.03
CA ALA A 92 0.85 15.34 5.31
C ALA A 92 1.53 14.10 4.70
N GLY A 93 1.56 12.97 5.42
CA GLY A 93 2.11 11.72 4.90
C GLY A 93 1.30 11.15 3.72
N TYR A 94 -0.03 11.19 3.81
CA TYR A 94 -0.90 10.82 2.71
C TYR A 94 -0.69 11.70 1.48
N GLN A 95 -0.63 13.03 1.67
CA GLN A 95 -0.39 13.96 0.56
C GLN A 95 0.97 13.70 -0.10
N ALA A 96 2.02 13.45 0.68
CA ALA A 96 3.34 13.11 0.12
C ALA A 96 3.30 11.84 -0.75
N VAL A 97 2.48 10.84 -0.40
CA VAL A 97 2.29 9.66 -1.26
C VAL A 97 1.61 10.05 -2.58
N VAL A 98 0.53 10.84 -2.51
CA VAL A 98 -0.19 11.32 -3.71
C VAL A 98 0.76 12.11 -4.62
N ASP A 99 1.52 13.05 -4.06
CA ASP A 99 2.44 13.89 -4.82
C ASP A 99 3.54 13.06 -5.50
N ASN A 100 4.07 12.03 -4.82
CA ASN A 100 5.05 11.12 -5.42
C ASN A 100 4.45 10.30 -6.57
N VAL A 101 3.21 9.81 -6.42
CA VAL A 101 2.51 9.08 -7.48
C VAL A 101 2.29 9.96 -8.71
N GLU A 102 1.84 11.19 -8.49
CA GLU A 102 1.59 12.14 -9.58
C GLU A 102 2.89 12.65 -10.23
N ALA A 103 3.96 12.81 -9.46
CA ALA A 103 5.28 13.11 -10.01
C ALA A 103 5.80 11.98 -10.91
N ASP A 104 5.61 10.71 -10.51
CA ASP A 104 5.98 9.55 -11.32
C ASP A 104 5.13 9.46 -12.61
N GLU A 105 3.85 9.84 -12.55
CA GLU A 105 2.98 9.93 -13.73
C GLU A 105 3.49 10.92 -14.79
N GLN A 106 4.14 12.01 -14.38
CA GLN A 106 4.74 12.93 -15.36
C GLN A 106 5.84 12.25 -16.19
N LEU A 107 6.51 11.23 -15.63
CA LEU A 107 7.57 10.46 -16.29
C LEU A 107 7.02 9.40 -17.27
N ASN A 108 5.74 9.01 -17.13
CA ASN A 108 5.06 8.02 -17.98
C ASN A 108 5.06 8.43 -19.47
N SER A 109 4.96 9.73 -19.75
CA SER A 109 4.79 10.26 -21.12
C SER A 109 6.09 10.52 -21.90
N GLY A 110 7.28 10.33 -21.32
CA GLY A 110 8.50 10.71 -22.05
C GLY A 110 9.87 10.42 -21.42
N ALA A 111 9.95 9.85 -20.21
CA ALA A 111 11.24 9.60 -19.55
C ALA A 111 11.78 8.17 -19.75
N GLY A 112 10.96 7.22 -20.21
CA GLY A 112 11.34 5.83 -20.39
C GLY A 112 12.16 5.59 -21.66
N ARG A 113 13.50 5.60 -21.57
CA ARG A 113 14.35 4.96 -22.58
C ARG A 113 14.45 3.46 -22.24
N GLY A 114 13.85 2.57 -23.04
CA GLY A 114 13.95 1.11 -22.89
C GLY A 114 12.72 0.42 -22.27
N ARG A 115 12.92 -0.68 -21.53
CA ARG A 115 11.86 -1.53 -20.91
C ARG A 115 11.34 -1.01 -19.54
N VAL A 116 11.70 0.20 -19.15
CA VAL A 116 11.32 0.76 -17.84
C VAL A 116 10.00 1.49 -17.94
N ILE A 117 9.12 1.28 -16.96
CA ILE A 117 7.77 1.84 -16.94
C ILE A 117 7.61 2.68 -15.67
N PHE A 118 7.14 3.91 -15.87
CA PHE A 118 6.76 4.86 -14.84
C PHE A 118 5.24 5.06 -14.86
N GLY A 119 4.71 5.62 -13.80
CA GLY A 119 3.33 6.09 -13.71
C GLY A 119 2.55 5.51 -12.56
N ARG A 120 1.34 6.06 -12.36
CA ARG A 120 0.46 5.73 -11.24
C ARG A 120 0.13 4.25 -11.13
N ASP A 121 0.09 3.58 -12.28
CA ASP A 121 -0.22 2.16 -12.38
C ASP A 121 0.92 1.27 -11.87
N GLU A 122 2.15 1.78 -11.77
CA GLU A 122 3.34 1.02 -11.38
C GLU A 122 3.64 1.01 -9.87
N PHE A 123 2.74 1.56 -9.06
CA PHE A 123 2.79 1.44 -7.62
C PHE A 123 2.24 0.09 -7.15
N TYR A 124 2.79 -0.41 -6.05
CA TYR A 124 2.41 -1.71 -5.48
C TYR A 124 2.00 -1.57 -4.02
N PHE A 125 1.00 -2.37 -3.65
CA PHE A 125 0.44 -2.48 -2.31
C PHE A 125 0.54 -3.92 -1.79
N ALA A 126 0.87 -4.08 -0.51
CA ALA A 126 0.94 -5.35 0.20
C ALA A 126 0.53 -5.12 1.66
N VAL A 127 -0.07 -6.13 2.27
CA VAL A 127 -0.47 -6.15 3.68
C VAL A 127 0.35 -7.20 4.41
N LEU A 128 1.02 -6.78 5.49
CA LEU A 128 1.77 -7.66 6.37
C LEU A 128 0.91 -7.96 7.62
N GLY A 129 0.64 -9.24 7.86
CA GLY A 129 -0.23 -9.69 8.94
C GLY A 129 -1.71 -9.69 8.56
N GLN A 130 -2.55 -9.93 9.57
CA GLN A 130 -4.01 -9.83 9.44
C GLN A 130 -4.49 -8.56 10.14
N PRO A 131 -5.45 -7.83 9.55
CA PRO A 131 -6.07 -6.70 10.24
C PRO A 131 -6.78 -7.20 11.50
N SER A 132 -6.39 -6.69 12.66
CA SER A 132 -6.94 -7.06 13.96
C SER A 132 -6.78 -5.92 14.95
N LEU A 133 -7.74 -5.78 15.86
CA LEU A 133 -7.65 -4.88 17.02
C LEU A 133 -6.93 -5.52 18.22
N LYS A 134 -6.57 -6.80 18.09
CA LYS A 134 -5.92 -7.63 19.11
C LYS A 134 -4.62 -8.19 18.55
N GLU A 135 -3.65 -8.38 19.44
CA GLU A 135 -2.42 -9.13 19.13
C GLU A 135 -2.71 -10.62 18.85
#